data_AF-A0A1W9T533-F1
#
_entry.id   AF-A0A1W9T533-F1
#
_cell.length_a   1.000
_cell.length_b   1.000
_cell.length_c   1.000
_cell.angle_alpha   90.00
_cell.angle_beta   90.00
_cell.angle_gamma   90.00
#
_symmetry.space_group_name_H-M   'P 1'
#
loop_
_entity.id
_entity.type
_entity.pdbx_description
1 polymer ?
#
loop_
_entity_poly.entity_id
_entity_poly.type
_entity_poly.pdbx_seq_one_letter_code
_entity_poly.pdbx_strand_id
1 'polypeptide(L)'
;MDIQLNLHADTHKKIMYILSQYSNTDDFFKNIINYQISLLQKEIINVKIDLDDFEKNSGMSSEKFYSNYKNSKVDDSEDTLLWVGLYEMLLENEKKIAKLQ
;
A
#
# COMPACT_ATOMS: atom_id res chain seq x y z
N MET A 1 18.95 10.03 17.81
CA MET A 1 19.03 9.84 16.34
C MET A 1 18.28 11.01 15.75
N ASP A 2 18.96 11.89 15.01
CA ASP A 2 18.35 13.14 14.55
C ASP A 2 17.83 12.97 13.12
N ILE A 3 16.55 13.29 12.92
CA ILE A 3 15.92 13.27 11.59
C ILE A 3 16.08 14.67 10.99
N GLN A 4 16.77 14.78 9.86
CA GLN A 4 16.83 16.02 9.07
C GLN A 4 15.83 15.96 7.92
N LEU A 5 14.84 16.85 7.94
CA LEU A 5 13.81 16.96 6.89
C LEU A 5 14.00 18.26 6.12
N ASN A 6 14.17 18.15 4.80
CA ASN A 6 14.18 19.29 3.90
C ASN A 6 12.73 19.66 3.51
N LEU A 7 12.14 20.60 4.25
CA LEU A 7 10.75 21.02 4.07
C LEU A 7 10.67 22.42 3.48
N HIS A 8 9.66 22.66 2.65
CA HIS A 8 9.29 24.02 2.24
C HIS A 8 8.85 24.84 3.48
N ALA A 9 9.11 26.15 3.48
CA ALA A 9 8.90 27.02 4.64
C ALA A 9 7.46 26.94 5.20
N ASP A 10 6.47 26.91 4.32
CA ASP A 10 5.06 26.81 4.73
C ASP A 10 4.73 25.48 5.41
N THR A 11 5.28 24.38 4.87
CA THR A 11 5.11 23.04 5.45
C THR A 11 5.79 22.95 6.80
N HIS A 12 7.01 23.51 6.93
CA HIS A 12 7.72 23.58 8.20
C HIS A 12 6.90 24.33 9.25
N LYS A 13 6.38 25.53 8.92
CA LYS A 13 5.57 26.33 9.85
C LYS A 13 4.34 25.56 10.35
N LYS A 14 3.64 24.86 9.45
CA LYS A 14 2.48 24.04 9.81
C LYS A 14 2.85 22.86 10.69
N ILE A 15 3.94 22.15 10.36
CA ILE A 15 4.42 21.01 11.17
C ILE A 15 4.86 21.48 12.56
N MET A 16 5.63 22.57 12.67
CA MET A 16 6.04 23.11 13.97
C MET A 16 4.85 23.55 14.81
N TYR A 17 3.84 24.17 14.20
CA TYR A 17 2.60 24.49 14.89
C TYR A 17 1.91 23.23 15.42
N ILE A 18 1.76 22.19 14.61
CA ILE A 18 1.15 20.93 15.06
C ILE A 18 1.97 20.33 16.20
N LEU A 19 3.30 20.24 16.04
CA LEU A 19 4.21 19.69 17.06
C LEU A 19 4.12 20.44 18.39
N SER A 20 3.91 21.76 18.37
CA SER A 20 3.72 22.56 19.59
C SER A 20 2.47 22.17 20.40
N GLN A 21 1.53 21.44 19.79
CA GLN A 21 0.32 20.95 20.46
C GLN A 21 0.52 19.57 21.11
N TYR A 22 1.65 18.90 20.86
CA TYR A 22 1.97 17.59 21.43
C TYR A 22 2.96 17.76 22.59
N SER A 23 2.70 17.09 23.71
CA SER A 23 3.66 16.98 24.82
C SER A 23 4.83 16.05 24.48
N ASN A 24 4.63 15.13 23.52
CA ASN A 24 5.62 14.17 23.07
C ASN A 24 5.61 14.08 21.53
N THR A 25 6.71 14.49 20.92
CA THR A 25 6.90 14.46 19.46
C THR A 25 6.88 13.05 18.89
N ASP A 26 7.31 12.03 19.64
CA ASP A 26 7.25 10.64 19.19
C ASP A 26 5.82 10.18 18.96
N ASP A 27 4.86 10.65 19.77
CA ASP A 27 3.47 10.25 19.63
C ASP A 27 2.84 10.85 18.37
N PHE A 28 3.26 12.06 17.97
CA PHE A 28 2.90 12.63 16.66
C PHE A 28 3.40 11.75 15.50
N PHE A 29 4.68 11.34 15.52
CA PHE A 29 5.23 10.51 14.45
C PHE A 29 4.64 9.09 14.44
N LYS A 30 4.38 8.49 15.60
CA LYS A 30 3.63 7.22 15.70
C LYS A 30 2.24 7.34 15.09
N ASN A 31 1.54 8.45 15.34
CA ASN A 31 0.22 8.69 14.74
C ASN A 31 0.30 8.82 13.22
N ILE A 32 1.34 9.46 12.67
CA ILE A 32 1.57 9.48 11.21
C ILE A 32 1.80 8.07 10.66
N ILE A 33 2.65 7.27 11.31
CA ILE A 33 2.93 5.90 10.89
C ILE A 33 1.66 5.06 10.93
N ASN A 34 0.89 5.13 12.03
CA ASN A 34 -0.38 4.42 12.18
C ASN A 34 -1.41 4.84 11.13
N TYR A 35 -1.50 6.13 10.84
CA TYR A 35 -2.37 6.63 9.78
C TYR A 35 -1.96 6.02 8.43
N GLN A 36 -0.67 5.98 8.12
CA GLN A 36 -0.21 5.42 6.86
C GLN A 36 -0.41 3.90 6.77
N ILE A 37 -0.26 3.18 7.89
CA ILE A 37 -0.64 1.76 7.98
C ILE A 37 -2.14 1.58 7.67
N SER A 38 -3.01 2.42 8.24
CA SER A 38 -4.45 2.30 8.01
C SER A 38 -4.87 2.56 6.56
N LEU A 39 -4.19 3.47 5.86
CA LEU A 39 -4.39 3.69 4.44
C LEU A 39 -3.96 2.47 3.61
N LEU A 40 -2.77 1.91 3.89
CA LEU A 40 -2.29 0.69 3.23
C LEU A 40 -3.22 -0.50 3.47
N GLN A 41 -3.73 -0.68 4.69
CA GLN A 41 -4.70 -1.74 5.01
C GLN A 41 -5.99 -1.58 4.19
N LYS A 42 -6.49 -0.35 4.07
CA LYS A 42 -7.67 -0.05 3.25
C LYS A 42 -7.43 -0.38 1.78
N GLU A 43 -6.28 0.01 1.24
CA GLU A 43 -5.92 -0.31 -0.14
C GLU A 43 -5.81 -1.83 -0.36
N ILE A 44 -5.18 -2.57 0.55
CA ILE A 44 -5.10 -4.04 0.50
C ILE A 44 -6.50 -4.66 0.45
N ILE A 45 -7.42 -4.18 1.29
CA ILE A 45 -8.80 -4.69 1.31
C ILE A 45 -9.49 -4.42 -0.02
N ASN A 46 -9.38 -3.21 -0.56
CA ASN A 46 -9.98 -2.85 -1.84
C ASN A 46 -9.44 -3.73 -2.98
N VAL A 47 -8.12 -3.88 -3.08
CA VAL A 47 -7.51 -4.73 -4.10
C VAL A 47 -7.93 -6.19 -3.95
N LYS A 48 -8.04 -6.71 -2.71
CA LYS A 48 -8.53 -8.07 -2.47
C LYS A 48 -9.98 -8.25 -2.95
N ILE A 49 -10.83 -7.24 -2.80
CA ILE A 49 -12.20 -7.26 -3.33
C ILE A 49 -12.17 -7.30 -4.86
N ASP A 50 -11.37 -6.45 -5.50
CA ASP A 50 -11.27 -6.41 -6.96
C ASP A 50 -10.72 -7.74 -7.53
N LEU A 51 -9.74 -8.35 -6.85
CA LEU A 51 -9.20 -9.66 -7.23
C LEU A 51 -10.21 -10.80 -7.06
N ASP A 52 -11.06 -10.76 -6.04
CA ASP A 52 -12.07 -11.79 -5.77
C ASP A 52 -13.05 -11.97 -6.94
N ASP A 53 -13.36 -10.89 -7.67
CA ASP A 53 -14.19 -10.96 -8.88
C ASP A 53 -13.52 -11.78 -10.00
N PHE A 54 -12.22 -11.57 -10.23
CA PHE A 54 -11.45 -12.37 -11.19
C PHE A 54 -11.30 -13.83 -10.74
N GLU A 55 -11.03 -14.04 -9.45
CA GLU A 55 -10.85 -15.38 -8.88
C GLU A 55 -12.12 -16.21 -8.98
N LYS A 56 -13.29 -15.60 -8.71
CA LYS A 56 -14.59 -16.25 -8.84
C LYS A 56 -14.94 -16.60 -10.29
N ASN A 57 -14.71 -15.68 -11.22
CA ASN A 57 -15.04 -15.88 -12.64
C ASN A 57 -14.19 -16.97 -13.29
N SER A 58 -12.92 -17.06 -12.88
CA SER A 58 -11.96 -18.03 -13.44
C SER A 58 -11.89 -19.36 -12.66
N GLY A 59 -12.31 -19.37 -11.38
CA GLY A 59 -12.09 -20.48 -10.46
C GLY A 59 -10.61 -20.66 -10.04
N MET A 60 -9.77 -19.64 -10.23
CA MET A 60 -8.32 -19.68 -9.97
C MET A 60 -7.91 -18.55 -9.04
N SER A 61 -7.11 -18.84 -8.01
CA SER A 61 -6.56 -17.79 -7.15
C SER A 61 -5.59 -16.89 -7.91
N SER A 62 -5.49 -15.62 -7.51
CA SER A 62 -4.61 -14.62 -8.11
C SER A 62 -3.14 -15.02 -8.02
N GLU A 63 -2.73 -15.68 -6.94
CA GLU A 63 -1.37 -16.23 -6.79
C GLU A 63 -1.05 -17.26 -7.88
N LYS A 64 -1.98 -18.22 -8.10
CA LYS A 64 -1.80 -19.26 -9.11
C LYS A 64 -1.85 -18.67 -10.51
N PHE A 65 -2.76 -17.74 -10.75
CA PHE A 65 -2.87 -17.00 -12.00
C PHE A 65 -1.57 -16.24 -12.31
N TYR A 66 -1.05 -15.47 -11.36
CA TYR A 66 0.19 -14.71 -11.50
C TYR A 66 1.41 -15.61 -11.77
N SER A 67 1.47 -16.77 -11.11
CA SER A 67 2.49 -17.79 -11.40
C SER A 67 2.39 -18.30 -12.84
N ASN A 68 1.17 -18.57 -13.34
CA ASN A 68 0.97 -18.95 -14.74
C ASN A 68 1.40 -17.82 -15.70
N TYR A 69 1.09 -16.56 -15.37
CA TYR A 69 1.51 -15.38 -16.15
C TYR A 69 3.03 -15.27 -16.26
N LYS A 70 3.76 -15.38 -15.15
CA LYS A 70 5.24 -15.36 -15.16
C LYS A 70 5.87 -16.50 -15.96
N ASN A 71 5.13 -17.60 -16.17
CA ASN A 71 5.55 -18.73 -16.98
C ASN A 71 5.00 -18.70 -18.42
N SER A 72 4.46 -17.56 -18.87
CA SER A 72 3.87 -17.38 -20.21
C SER A 72 2.77 -18.40 -20.55
N LYS A 73 1.98 -18.80 -19.55
CA LYS A 73 0.87 -19.78 -19.69
C LYS A 73 -0.51 -19.15 -19.81
N VAL A 74 -0.59 -17.83 -19.83
CA VAL A 74 -1.82 -17.04 -20.05
C VAL A 74 -1.54 -16.01 -21.15
N ASP A 75 -2.61 -15.50 -21.74
CA ASP A 75 -2.53 -14.51 -22.81
C ASP A 75 -2.17 -13.11 -22.29
N ASP A 76 -1.98 -12.17 -23.21
CA ASP A 76 -1.78 -10.74 -22.89
C ASP A 76 -3.08 -9.94 -23.08
N SER A 77 -4.23 -10.53 -22.75
CA SER A 77 -5.51 -9.82 -22.80
C SER A 77 -5.56 -8.67 -21.79
N GLU A 78 -6.45 -7.70 -22.03
CA GLU A 78 -6.65 -6.57 -21.11
C GLU A 78 -7.01 -7.05 -19.70
N ASP A 79 -7.89 -8.05 -19.59
CA ASP A 79 -8.27 -8.66 -18.32
C ASP A 79 -7.06 -9.32 -17.63
N THR A 80 -6.20 -10.02 -18.38
CA THR A 80 -4.98 -10.60 -17.83
C THR A 80 -4.06 -9.52 -17.28
N LEU A 81 -3.81 -8.45 -18.04
CA LEU A 81 -2.92 -7.36 -17.60
C LEU A 81 -3.49 -6.62 -16.38
N LEU A 82 -4.80 -6.41 -16.33
CA LEU A 82 -5.47 -5.80 -15.19
C LEU A 82 -5.34 -6.67 -13.94
N TRP A 83 -5.60 -7.98 -14.07
CA TRP A 83 -5.49 -8.91 -12.95
C TRP A 83 -4.05 -9.02 -12.43
N VAL A 84 -3.07 -9.10 -13.34
CA VAL A 84 -1.63 -9.03 -12.99
C VAL A 84 -1.33 -7.76 -12.21
N GLY A 85 -1.78 -6.60 -12.71
CA GLY A 85 -1.56 -5.30 -12.08
C GLY A 85 -2.13 -5.22 -10.66
N LEU A 86 -3.37 -5.68 -10.46
CA LEU A 86 -4.00 -5.73 -9.14
C LEU A 86 -3.23 -6.62 -8.17
N TYR A 87 -2.77 -7.79 -8.62
CA TYR A 87 -2.00 -8.68 -7.76
C TYR A 87 -0.61 -8.12 -7.43
N GLU A 88 0.05 -7.44 -8.35
CA GLU A 88 1.31 -6.73 -8.07
C GLU A 88 1.12 -5.60 -7.06
N MET A 89 0.03 -4.82 -7.19
CA MET A 89 -0.33 -3.79 -6.22
C MET A 89 -0.57 -4.38 -4.82
N LEU A 90 -1.23 -5.53 -4.73
CA LEU A 90 -1.42 -6.24 -3.47
C LEU A 90 -0.07 -6.57 -2.82
N LEU A 91 0.82 -7.23 -3.56
CA LEU A 91 2.13 -7.63 -3.08
C LEU A 91 2.98 -6.43 -2.65
N GLU A 92 2.91 -5.32 -3.39
CA GLU A 92 3.63 -4.10 -3.04
C GLU A 92 3.11 -3.49 -1.73
N ASN A 93 1.79 -3.45 -1.55
CA ASN A 93 1.18 -2.90 -0.34
C ASN A 93 1.43 -3.79 0.88
N GLU A 94 1.38 -5.12 0.74
CA GLU A 94 1.77 -6.07 1.79
C GLU A 94 3.27 -5.96 2.14
N LYS A 95 4.13 -5.64 1.17
CA LYS A 95 5.54 -5.34 1.45
C LYS A 95 5.74 -4.01 2.17
N LYS A 96 4.95 -2.98 1.85
CA LYS A 96 5.01 -1.66 2.52
C LYS A 96 4.55 -1.77 3.97
N ILE A 97 3.45 -2.46 4.24
CA ILE A 97 2.92 -2.60 5.61
C ILE A 97 3.88 -3.39 6.50
N ALA A 98 4.50 -4.46 5.98
CA ALA A 98 5.48 -5.27 6.72
C ALA A 98 6.76 -4.49 7.10
N LYS A 99 7.05 -3.36 6.44
CA LYS A 99 8.17 -2.47 6.81
C LYS A 99 7.82 -1.45 7.89
N LEU A 100 6.52 -1.24 8.13
CA LEU A 100 6.00 -0.26 9.09
C LEU A 100 5.51 -0.93 10.38
N GLN A 101 5.46 -2.26 10.42
CA GLN A 101 5.11 -3.10 11.59
C GLN A 101 6.37 -3.77 12.16
#